data_AF-U9TWU1-F1
#
_entry.id   AF-U9TWU1-F1
#
_cell.length_a   1.000
_cell.length_b   1.000
_cell.length_c   1.000
_cell.angle_alpha   90.00
_cell.angle_beta   90.00
_cell.angle_gamma   90.00
#
_symmetry.space_group_name_H-M   'P 1'
#
loop_
_entity.id
_entity.type
_entity.pdbx_description
1 polymer ?
#
loop_
_entity_poly.entity_id
_entity_poly.type
_entity_poly.pdbx_seq_one_letter_code
_entity_poly.pdbx_strand_id
1 'polypeptide(L)'
;MHRLTLDVLGKAAFGFDFNNLEDPNNVYVTAYNEVMAELSKPLYFVFSFLDNLPRSEATKKIAKLNNLYDGIVESKRKSMKMDELEKKINNNSADLLERMIYACKDPENPTLTNEELRHDLAIFMLAGHDTTANALATILYLLAVHKDAQKKVRDELLRVLGDNLIPSVEQQKELKYMNMVINENLRLYPP
;
A
#
# COMPACT_ATOMS: atom_id res chain seq x y z
N MET A 1 5.36 4.34 -10.52
CA MET A 1 5.38 4.42 -9.05
C MET A 1 4.60 3.28 -8.39
N HIS A 2 3.44 2.85 -8.93
CA HIS A 2 2.64 1.75 -8.34
C HIS A 2 3.41 0.47 -7.98
N ARG A 3 4.28 -0.03 -8.88
CA ARG A 3 5.10 -1.23 -8.59
C ARG A 3 6.01 -1.05 -7.36
N LEU A 4 6.66 0.11 -7.25
CA LEU A 4 7.54 0.44 -6.12
C LEU A 4 6.75 0.56 -4.82
N THR A 5 5.66 1.32 -4.82
CA THR A 5 4.87 1.55 -3.59
C THR A 5 4.20 0.28 -3.11
N LEU A 6 3.78 -0.61 -4.02
CA LEU A 6 3.22 -1.91 -3.67
C LEU A 6 4.26 -2.82 -3.02
N ASP A 7 5.50 -2.86 -3.54
CA ASP A 7 6.59 -3.63 -2.92
C ASP A 7 6.96 -3.08 -1.54
N VAL A 8 7.04 -1.76 -1.40
CA VAL A 8 7.31 -1.10 -0.10
C VAL A 8 6.21 -1.40 0.90
N LEU A 9 4.94 -1.29 0.50
CA LEU A 9 3.79 -1.62 1.35
C LEU A 9 3.81 -3.10 1.77
N GLY A 10 4.03 -4.00 0.81
CA GLY A 10 4.15 -5.43 1.06
C GLY A 10 5.19 -5.76 2.12
N LYS A 11 6.39 -5.21 1.98
CA LYS A 11 7.49 -5.43 2.92
C LYS A 11 7.22 -4.82 4.29
N ALA A 12 6.76 -3.57 4.33
CA ALA A 12 6.63 -2.82 5.57
C ALA A 12 5.40 -3.23 6.40
N ALA A 13 4.25 -3.45 5.76
CA ALA A 13 3.00 -3.74 6.46
C ALA A 13 2.71 -5.24 6.59
N PHE A 14 3.11 -6.05 5.59
CA PHE A 14 2.68 -7.46 5.52
C PHE A 14 3.83 -8.46 5.62
N GLY A 15 5.09 -7.97 5.60
CA GLY A 15 6.27 -8.82 5.50
C GLY A 15 6.23 -9.73 4.28
N PHE A 16 5.67 -9.26 3.17
CA PHE A 16 5.52 -9.98 1.91
C PHE A 16 6.23 -9.22 0.79
N ASP A 17 7.15 -9.89 0.09
CA ASP A 17 7.79 -9.32 -1.09
C ASP A 17 7.05 -9.75 -2.34
N PHE A 18 6.34 -8.82 -2.97
CA PHE A 18 5.66 -9.07 -4.24
C PHE A 18 6.63 -9.22 -5.40
N ASN A 19 7.87 -8.71 -5.25
CA ASN A 19 8.87 -8.65 -6.29
C ASN A 19 8.37 -7.95 -7.58
N ASN A 20 7.53 -6.92 -7.42
CA ASN A 20 6.92 -6.25 -8.57
C ASN A 20 7.96 -5.50 -9.37
N LEU A 21 9.07 -5.00 -8.80
CA LEU A 21 10.09 -4.28 -9.59
C LEU A 21 10.84 -5.17 -10.58
N GLU A 22 11.02 -6.45 -10.26
CA GLU A 22 11.69 -7.42 -11.15
C GLU A 22 10.72 -8.04 -12.16
N ASP A 23 9.44 -8.21 -11.79
CA ASP A 23 8.41 -8.77 -12.68
C ASP A 23 7.34 -7.72 -13.07
N PRO A 24 7.40 -7.15 -14.30
CA PRO A 24 6.41 -6.19 -14.77
C PRO A 24 5.00 -6.75 -14.95
N ASN A 25 4.85 -8.07 -15.10
CA ASN A 25 3.57 -8.74 -15.34
C ASN A 25 3.09 -9.52 -14.11
N ASN A 26 3.51 -9.06 -12.94
CA ASN A 26 3.18 -9.69 -11.67
C ASN A 26 1.65 -9.80 -11.48
N VAL A 27 1.21 -10.99 -11.09
CA VAL A 27 -0.21 -11.36 -10.97
C VAL A 27 -1.00 -10.44 -10.04
N TYR A 28 -0.40 -9.90 -8.98
CA TYR A 28 -1.06 -9.02 -8.03
C TYR A 28 -1.38 -7.66 -8.67
N VAL A 29 -0.43 -7.07 -9.40
CA VAL A 29 -0.62 -5.81 -10.12
C VAL A 29 -1.61 -5.98 -11.26
N THR A 30 -1.51 -7.06 -12.03
CA THR A 30 -2.42 -7.31 -13.15
C THR A 30 -3.85 -7.53 -12.66
N ALA A 31 -4.06 -8.36 -11.62
CA ALA A 31 -5.39 -8.59 -11.06
C ALA A 31 -5.99 -7.31 -10.45
N TYR A 32 -5.17 -6.50 -9.77
CA TYR A 32 -5.58 -5.19 -9.26
C TYR A 32 -6.06 -4.25 -10.38
N ASN A 33 -5.26 -4.11 -11.45
CA ASN A 33 -5.59 -3.27 -12.59
C ASN A 33 -6.86 -3.75 -13.31
N GLU A 34 -7.07 -5.07 -13.44
CA GLU A 34 -8.28 -5.66 -14.00
C GLU A 34 -9.53 -5.26 -13.20
N VAL A 35 -9.44 -5.29 -11.86
CA VAL A 35 -10.51 -4.85 -10.96
C VAL A 35 -10.75 -3.35 -11.10
N MET A 36 -9.71 -2.52 -11.05
CA MET A 36 -9.87 -1.06 -11.16
C MET A 36 -10.44 -0.62 -12.50
N ALA A 37 -10.01 -1.22 -13.60
CA ALA A 37 -10.57 -0.97 -14.93
C ALA A 37 -12.06 -1.36 -15.02
N GLU A 38 -12.49 -2.37 -14.26
CA GLU A 38 -13.88 -2.76 -14.20
C GLU A 38 -14.71 -1.78 -13.35
N LEU A 39 -14.21 -1.42 -12.15
CA LEU A 39 -14.91 -0.54 -11.22
C LEU A 39 -15.02 0.91 -11.73
N SER A 40 -14.03 1.37 -12.50
CA SER A 40 -13.97 2.74 -13.05
C SER A 40 -14.71 2.95 -14.38
N LYS A 41 -15.51 1.97 -14.84
CA LYS A 41 -16.28 2.10 -16.10
C LYS A 41 -17.22 3.31 -16.03
N PRO A 42 -17.09 4.30 -16.95
CA PRO A 42 -17.87 5.55 -16.89
C PRO A 42 -19.39 5.34 -16.86
N LEU A 43 -19.88 4.26 -17.49
CA LEU A 43 -21.29 3.92 -17.53
C LEU A 43 -21.93 3.83 -16.13
N TYR A 44 -21.23 3.24 -15.16
CA TYR A 44 -21.76 3.05 -13.80
C TYR A 44 -21.69 4.33 -12.97
N PHE A 45 -20.72 5.20 -13.27
CA PHE A 45 -20.64 6.53 -12.67
C PHE A 45 -21.77 7.45 -13.14
N VAL A 46 -22.09 7.41 -14.44
CA VAL A 46 -23.16 8.23 -15.03
C VAL A 46 -24.54 7.70 -14.67
N PHE A 47 -24.69 6.38 -14.59
CA PHE A 47 -25.97 5.73 -14.33
C PHE A 47 -25.88 4.87 -13.07
N SER A 48 -25.90 5.52 -11.90
CA SER A 48 -25.80 4.85 -10.60
C SER A 48 -26.88 3.78 -10.34
N PHE A 49 -28.04 3.85 -11.01
CA PHE A 49 -29.05 2.78 -10.91
C PHE A 49 -28.55 1.42 -11.43
N LEU A 50 -27.52 1.41 -12.30
CA LEU A 50 -26.88 0.19 -12.80
C LEU A 50 -26.06 -0.53 -11.73
N ASP A 51 -25.71 0.12 -10.61
CA ASP A 51 -25.01 -0.56 -9.51
C ASP A 51 -25.90 -1.61 -8.81
N ASN A 52 -27.23 -1.51 -8.97
CA ASN A 52 -28.16 -2.53 -8.52
C ASN A 52 -28.22 -3.75 -9.45
N LEU A 53 -27.61 -3.68 -10.64
CA LEU A 53 -27.55 -4.81 -11.58
C LEU A 53 -26.33 -5.69 -11.29
N PRO A 54 -26.44 -7.01 -11.45
CA PRO A 54 -25.33 -7.92 -11.19
C PRO A 54 -24.16 -7.65 -12.15
N ARG A 55 -23.02 -7.23 -11.59
CA ARG A 55 -21.77 -7.00 -12.34
C ARG A 55 -20.90 -8.25 -12.35
N SER A 56 -21.34 -9.30 -13.06
CA SER A 56 -20.70 -10.63 -13.04
C SER A 56 -19.19 -10.60 -13.29
N GLU A 57 -18.74 -9.76 -14.21
CA GLU A 57 -17.31 -9.62 -14.52
C GLU A 57 -16.52 -8.94 -13.40
N ALA A 58 -17.10 -7.95 -12.72
CA ALA A 58 -16.50 -7.33 -11.54
C ALA A 58 -16.39 -8.35 -10.40
N THR A 59 -17.46 -9.10 -10.14
CA THR A 59 -17.48 -10.15 -9.11
C THR A 59 -16.41 -11.21 -9.37
N LYS A 60 -16.26 -11.69 -10.61
CA LYS A 60 -15.22 -12.66 -10.98
C LYS A 60 -13.81 -12.12 -10.75
N LYS A 61 -13.54 -10.88 -11.17
CA LYS A 61 -12.22 -10.25 -11.01
C LYS A 61 -11.88 -9.97 -9.54
N ILE A 62 -12.87 -9.52 -8.76
CA ILE A 62 -12.73 -9.34 -7.31
C ILE A 62 -12.46 -10.69 -6.63
N ALA A 63 -13.18 -11.75 -6.99
CA ALA A 63 -12.95 -13.08 -6.45
C ALA A 63 -11.52 -13.59 -6.77
N LYS A 64 -11.04 -13.38 -8.00
CA LYS A 64 -9.66 -13.70 -8.39
C LYS A 64 -8.65 -12.96 -7.51
N LEU A 65 -8.83 -11.65 -7.29
CA LEU A 65 -7.95 -10.85 -6.45
C LEU A 65 -8.00 -11.28 -4.97
N ASN A 66 -9.20 -11.56 -4.46
CA ASN A 66 -9.42 -12.08 -3.12
C ASN A 66 -8.68 -13.40 -2.88
N ASN A 67 -8.73 -14.33 -3.83
CA ASN A 67 -7.99 -15.59 -3.73
C ASN A 67 -6.47 -15.38 -3.66
N LEU A 68 -5.93 -14.35 -4.33
CA LEU A 68 -4.52 -14.00 -4.22
C LEU A 68 -4.19 -13.50 -2.81
N TYR A 69 -5.05 -12.67 -2.23
CA TYR A 69 -4.89 -12.19 -0.85
C TYR A 69 -5.01 -13.32 0.17
N ASP A 70 -5.94 -14.25 -0.01
CA ASP A 70 -6.00 -15.46 0.82
C ASP A 70 -4.69 -16.24 0.76
N GLY A 71 -4.07 -16.36 -0.42
CA GLY A 71 -2.75 -16.97 -0.58
C GLY A 71 -1.65 -16.27 0.24
N ILE A 72 -1.66 -14.94 0.33
CA ILE A 72 -0.72 -14.18 1.17
C ILE A 72 -0.94 -14.53 2.65
N VAL A 73 -2.19 -14.53 3.11
CA VAL A 73 -2.56 -14.83 4.50
C VAL A 73 -2.15 -16.26 4.86
N GLU A 74 -2.43 -17.23 3.99
CA GLU A 74 -2.04 -18.62 4.18
C GLU A 74 -0.51 -18.80 4.21
N SER A 75 0.21 -18.16 3.30
CA SER A 75 1.66 -18.19 3.28
C SER A 75 2.24 -17.62 4.58
N LYS A 76 1.68 -16.51 5.07
CA LYS A 76 2.09 -15.90 6.35
C LYS A 76 1.83 -16.86 7.52
N ARG A 77 0.63 -17.45 7.59
CA ARG A 77 0.25 -18.45 8.60
C ARG A 77 1.20 -19.64 8.64
N LYS A 78 1.59 -20.17 7.49
CA LYS A 78 2.53 -21.30 7.38
C LYS A 78 3.95 -20.93 7.83
N SER A 79 4.35 -19.67 7.64
CA SER A 79 5.71 -19.21 7.95
C SER A 79 5.94 -18.86 9.43
N MET A 80 4.87 -18.70 10.22
CA MET A 80 4.96 -18.23 11.60
C MET A 80 4.55 -19.29 12.64
N LYS A 81 5.10 -19.17 13.85
CA LYS A 81 4.69 -19.95 15.02
C LYS A 81 3.92 -19.06 15.99
N MET A 82 2.84 -19.58 16.57
CA MET A 82 1.97 -18.79 17.46
C MET A 82 2.73 -18.24 18.69
N ASP A 83 3.60 -19.04 19.31
CA ASP A 83 4.41 -18.60 20.45
C ASP A 83 5.39 -17.46 20.09
N GLU A 84 5.89 -17.43 18.85
CA GLU A 84 6.75 -16.36 18.36
C GLU A 84 5.93 -15.11 18.06
N LEU A 85 4.74 -15.29 17.49
CA LEU A 85 3.80 -14.20 17.21
C LEU A 85 3.37 -13.50 18.51
N GLU A 86 3.04 -14.22 19.57
CA GLU A 86 2.70 -13.62 20.86
C GLU A 86 3.84 -12.77 21.42
N LYS A 87 5.10 -13.24 21.31
CA LYS A 87 6.27 -12.45 21.69
C LYS A 87 6.40 -11.18 20.85
N LYS A 88 6.19 -11.29 19.53
CA LYS A 88 6.22 -10.14 18.59
C LYS A 88 5.11 -9.12 18.86
N ILE A 89 3.93 -9.56 19.30
CA ILE A 89 2.84 -8.67 19.68
C ILE A 89 3.20 -7.93 20.97
N ASN A 90 3.67 -8.65 21.98
CA ASN A 90 4.00 -8.08 23.29
C ASN A 90 5.18 -7.09 23.25
N ASN A 91 6.15 -7.31 22.35
CA ASN A 91 7.29 -6.40 22.17
C ASN A 91 7.04 -5.33 21.08
N ASN A 92 5.82 -5.24 20.53
CA ASN A 92 5.42 -4.31 19.48
C ASN A 92 6.24 -4.42 18.17
N SER A 93 6.80 -5.59 17.86
CA SER A 93 7.58 -5.85 16.63
C SER A 93 6.80 -6.60 15.54
N ALA A 94 5.57 -7.04 15.84
CA ALA A 94 4.70 -7.67 14.84
C ALA A 94 4.29 -6.67 13.75
N ASP A 95 4.35 -7.12 12.49
CA ASP A 95 3.81 -6.36 11.36
C ASP A 95 2.26 -6.33 11.36
N LEU A 96 1.67 -5.54 10.45
CA LEU A 96 0.22 -5.35 10.42
C LEU A 96 -0.52 -6.65 10.09
N LEU A 97 -0.01 -7.46 9.15
CA LEU A 97 -0.63 -8.75 8.82
C LEU A 97 -0.56 -9.73 10.00
N GLU A 98 0.59 -9.80 10.68
CA GLU A 98 0.77 -10.59 11.89
C GLU A 98 -0.25 -10.20 12.98
N ARG A 99 -0.50 -8.90 13.17
CA ARG A 99 -1.52 -8.40 14.10
C ARG A 99 -2.94 -8.78 13.70
N MET A 100 -3.27 -8.65 12.42
CA MET A 100 -4.59 -9.05 11.92
C MET A 100 -4.81 -10.56 12.08
N ILE A 101 -3.80 -11.39 11.80
CA ILE A 101 -3.93 -12.84 11.99
C ILE A 101 -4.05 -13.19 13.48
N TYR A 102 -3.29 -12.51 14.35
CA TYR A 102 -3.43 -12.67 15.79
C TYR A 102 -4.84 -12.29 16.29
N ALA A 103 -5.50 -11.30 15.66
CA ALA A 103 -6.89 -10.95 15.95
C ALA A 103 -7.90 -12.05 15.56
N CYS A 104 -7.52 -12.99 14.69
CA CYS A 104 -8.31 -14.17 14.32
C CYS A 104 -8.02 -15.40 15.20
N LYS A 105 -7.20 -15.30 16.25
CA LYS A 105 -6.66 -16.49 16.95
C LYS A 105 -7.69 -17.33 17.71
N ASP A 106 -8.78 -16.71 18.16
CA ASP A 106 -9.86 -17.37 18.90
C ASP A 106 -10.94 -17.82 17.91
N PRO A 107 -11.12 -19.13 17.67
CA PRO A 107 -12.13 -19.62 16.73
C PRO A 107 -13.56 -19.41 17.21
N GLU A 108 -13.80 -19.34 18.53
CA GLU A 108 -15.13 -19.26 19.13
C GLU A 108 -15.60 -17.80 19.26
N ASN A 109 -14.66 -16.88 19.49
CA ASN A 109 -14.95 -15.45 19.61
C ASN A 109 -13.82 -14.59 19.01
N PRO A 110 -13.62 -14.62 17.68
CA PRO A 110 -12.55 -13.86 17.03
C PRO A 110 -12.83 -12.35 17.11
N THR A 111 -11.78 -11.56 17.30
CA THR A 111 -11.86 -10.09 17.12
C THR A 111 -12.06 -9.74 15.65
N LEU A 112 -11.50 -10.54 14.74
CA LEU A 112 -11.60 -10.39 13.31
C LEU A 112 -11.85 -11.75 12.67
N THR A 113 -12.87 -11.87 11.83
CA THR A 113 -13.07 -13.10 11.04
C THR A 113 -12.04 -13.21 9.92
N ASN A 114 -11.85 -14.42 9.37
CA ASN A 114 -10.98 -14.60 8.20
C ASN A 114 -11.42 -13.76 7.00
N GLU A 115 -12.74 -13.61 6.82
CA GLU A 115 -13.30 -12.83 5.73
C GLU A 115 -13.03 -11.33 5.91
N GLU A 116 -13.23 -10.81 7.11
CA GLU A 116 -12.91 -9.41 7.44
C GLU A 116 -11.42 -9.14 7.31
N LEU A 117 -10.55 -10.06 7.76
CA LEU A 117 -9.10 -9.95 7.55
C LEU A 117 -8.74 -9.80 6.08
N ARG A 118 -9.34 -10.61 5.20
CA ARG A 118 -9.12 -10.50 3.75
C ARG A 118 -9.60 -9.16 3.22
N HIS A 119 -10.77 -8.69 3.66
CA HIS A 119 -11.30 -7.38 3.25
C HIS A 119 -10.39 -6.24 3.71
N ASP A 120 -9.92 -6.25 4.95
CA ASP A 120 -9.00 -5.26 5.48
C ASP A 120 -7.68 -5.29 4.72
N LEU A 121 -7.13 -6.48 4.45
CA LEU A 121 -5.93 -6.63 3.62
C LEU A 121 -6.13 -6.00 2.23
N ALA A 122 -7.28 -6.24 1.59
CA ALA A 122 -7.61 -5.65 0.30
C ALA A 122 -7.68 -4.11 0.35
N ILE A 123 -8.27 -3.56 1.42
CA ILE A 123 -8.38 -2.12 1.64
C ILE A 123 -7.01 -1.51 1.89
N PHE A 124 -6.18 -2.09 2.75
CA PHE A 124 -4.83 -1.59 3.01
C PHE A 124 -3.95 -1.65 1.76
N MET A 125 -4.06 -2.74 0.99
CA MET A 125 -3.39 -2.87 -0.30
C MET A 125 -3.81 -1.72 -1.20
N LEU A 126 -5.10 -1.52 -1.46
CA LEU A 126 -5.62 -0.42 -2.27
C LEU A 126 -5.16 0.96 -1.78
N ALA A 127 -5.51 1.32 -0.55
CA ALA A 127 -5.33 2.65 -0.01
C ALA A 127 -3.85 3.03 0.16
N GLY A 128 -2.99 2.06 0.51
CA GLY A 128 -1.59 2.32 0.86
C GLY A 128 -0.69 2.55 -0.35
N HIS A 129 -0.88 1.81 -1.44
CA HIS A 129 0.06 1.87 -2.56
C HIS A 129 -0.35 2.85 -3.65
N ASP A 130 -1.65 2.95 -3.95
CA ASP A 130 -2.15 3.67 -5.13
C ASP A 130 -2.09 5.19 -4.92
N THR A 131 -2.59 5.64 -3.76
CA THR A 131 -2.53 7.06 -3.35
C THR A 131 -1.10 7.56 -3.27
N THR A 132 -0.21 6.80 -2.63
CA THR A 132 1.21 7.12 -2.49
C THR A 132 1.91 7.13 -3.85
N ALA A 133 1.55 6.21 -4.77
CA ALA A 133 2.13 6.18 -6.11
C ALA A 133 1.79 7.43 -6.91
N ASN A 134 0.52 7.87 -6.85
CA ASN A 134 0.06 9.09 -7.51
C ASN A 134 0.74 10.32 -6.92
N ALA A 135 0.80 10.45 -5.60
CA ALA A 135 1.51 11.55 -4.94
C ALA A 135 3.00 11.59 -5.32
N LEU A 136 3.70 10.46 -5.33
CA LEU A 136 5.10 10.41 -5.74
C LEU A 136 5.29 10.79 -7.21
N ALA A 137 4.40 10.34 -8.10
CA ALA A 137 4.47 10.68 -9.51
C ALA A 137 4.33 12.19 -9.73
N THR A 138 3.36 12.83 -9.06
CA THR A 138 3.13 14.28 -9.18
C THR A 138 4.24 15.09 -8.50
N ILE A 139 4.75 14.67 -7.33
CA ILE A 139 5.91 15.31 -6.67
C ILE A 139 7.12 15.31 -7.61
N LEU A 140 7.44 14.16 -8.20
CA LEU A 140 8.59 14.04 -9.10
C LEU A 140 8.43 14.87 -10.36
N TYR A 141 7.21 14.92 -10.92
CA TYR A 141 6.89 15.81 -12.03
C TYR A 141 7.08 17.29 -11.65
N LEU A 142 6.54 17.73 -10.52
CA LEU A 142 6.67 19.11 -10.06
C LEU A 142 8.12 19.51 -9.80
N LEU A 143 8.92 18.63 -9.17
CA LEU A 143 10.35 18.86 -9.01
C LEU A 143 11.09 18.87 -10.35
N ALA A 144 10.62 18.12 -11.36
CA ALA A 144 11.22 18.15 -12.68
C ALA A 144 11.01 19.51 -13.38
N VAL A 145 9.83 20.13 -13.24
CA VAL A 145 9.50 21.41 -13.89
C VAL A 145 9.87 22.65 -13.06
N HIS A 146 9.99 22.53 -11.73
CA HIS A 146 10.41 23.60 -10.82
C HIS A 146 11.85 23.38 -10.31
N LYS A 147 12.84 23.74 -11.15
CA LYS A 147 14.27 23.48 -10.86
C LYS A 147 14.81 24.20 -9.64
N ASP A 148 14.28 25.36 -9.29
CA ASP A 148 14.63 26.11 -8.09
C ASP A 148 14.19 25.36 -6.82
N ALA A 149 12.98 24.80 -6.81
CA ALA A 149 12.48 23.96 -5.73
C ALA A 149 13.28 22.65 -5.63
N GLN A 150 13.56 22.00 -6.78
CA GLN A 150 14.41 20.80 -6.84
C GLN A 150 15.80 21.05 -6.24
N LYS A 151 16.42 22.19 -6.57
CA LYS A 151 17.72 22.57 -6.00
C LYS A 151 17.64 22.74 -4.49
N LYS A 152 16.63 23.44 -3.97
CA LYS A 152 16.43 23.63 -2.52
C LYS A 152 16.22 22.32 -1.77
N VAL A 153 15.42 21.40 -2.31
CA VAL A 153 15.25 20.04 -1.74
C VAL A 153 16.58 19.30 -1.74
N ARG A 154 17.33 19.32 -2.84
CA ARG A 154 18.63 18.65 -2.91
C ARG A 154 19.64 19.22 -1.91
N ASP A 155 19.71 20.55 -1.81
CA ASP A 155 20.60 21.23 -0.87
C ASP A 155 20.24 20.89 0.59
N GLU A 156 18.93 20.81 0.91
CA GLU A 156 18.45 20.36 2.21
C GLU A 156 18.85 18.91 2.51
N LEU A 157 18.62 17.98 1.57
CA LEU A 157 18.95 16.57 1.74
C LEU A 157 20.46 16.38 1.98
N LEU A 158 21.32 17.03 1.19
CA LEU A 158 22.77 16.92 1.36
C LEU A 158 23.24 17.51 2.70
N ARG A 159 22.63 18.61 3.16
CA ARG A 159 22.96 19.24 4.44
C ARG A 159 22.52 18.39 5.64
N VAL A 160 21.35 17.75 5.58
CA VAL A 160 20.76 17.01 6.70
C VAL A 160 21.26 15.56 6.76
N LEU A 161 21.39 14.91 5.61
CA LEU A 161 21.73 13.48 5.51
C LEU A 161 23.24 13.23 5.34
N GLY A 162 23.97 14.19 4.76
CA GLY A 162 25.37 14.00 4.41
C GLY A 162 25.54 12.90 3.35
N ASP A 163 26.54 12.04 3.54
CA ASP A 163 26.87 10.96 2.60
C ASP A 163 25.95 9.73 2.73
N ASN A 164 25.28 9.56 3.87
CA ASN A 164 24.33 8.46 4.09
C ASN A 164 22.91 8.92 3.78
N LEU A 165 22.38 8.49 2.63
CA LEU A 165 21.03 8.86 2.18
C LEU A 165 19.89 8.13 2.91
N ILE A 166 20.19 7.28 3.90
CA ILE A 166 19.19 6.66 4.77
C ILE A 166 18.99 7.55 6.00
N PRO A 167 17.84 8.25 6.13
CA PRO A 167 17.64 9.21 7.21
C PRO A 167 17.30 8.51 8.54
N SER A 168 17.88 8.98 9.65
CA SER A 168 17.38 8.67 10.99
C SER A 168 16.03 9.34 11.26
N VAL A 169 15.32 8.93 12.32
CA VAL A 169 14.05 9.54 12.73
C VAL A 169 14.22 11.03 13.04
N GLU A 170 15.34 11.41 13.63
CA GLU A 170 15.68 12.80 13.95
C GLU A 170 15.96 13.60 12.68
N GLN A 171 16.72 13.02 11.73
CA GLN A 171 17.00 13.67 10.45
C GLN A 171 15.74 13.87 9.62
N GLN A 172 14.79 12.94 9.62
CA GLN A 172 13.51 13.09 8.92
C GLN A 172 12.74 14.34 9.38
N LYS A 173 12.81 14.67 10.67
CA LYS A 173 12.16 15.88 11.24
C LYS A 173 12.79 17.18 10.73
N GLU A 174 14.06 17.14 10.31
CA GLU A 174 14.78 18.30 9.79
C GLU A 174 14.61 18.52 8.28
N LEU A 175 13.93 17.61 7.57
CA LEU A 175 13.60 17.74 6.15
C LEU A 175 12.38 18.68 5.93
N LYS A 176 12.50 19.91 6.41
CA LYS A 176 11.40 20.89 6.48
C LYS A 176 10.94 21.32 5.09
N TYR A 177 11.86 21.59 4.17
CA TYR A 177 11.52 22.01 2.81
C TYR A 177 10.95 20.85 1.98
N MET A 178 11.47 19.63 2.15
CA MET A 178 10.85 18.43 1.57
C MET A 178 9.39 18.28 2.03
N ASN A 179 9.11 18.47 3.32
CA ASN A 179 7.73 18.44 3.82
C ASN A 179 6.86 19.56 3.23
N MET A 180 7.42 20.76 3.00
CA MET A 180 6.70 21.83 2.29
C MET A 180 6.35 21.42 0.85
N VAL A 181 7.27 20.76 0.13
CA VAL A 181 7.01 20.25 -1.23
C VAL A 181 5.91 19.19 -1.22
N ILE A 182 5.94 18.25 -0.28
CA ILE A 182 4.88 17.23 -0.14
C ILE A 182 3.53 17.90 0.12
N ASN A 183 3.46 18.83 1.07
CA ASN A 183 2.22 19.53 1.40
C ASN A 183 1.69 20.37 0.22
N GLU A 184 2.56 21.07 -0.50
CA GLU A 184 2.17 21.86 -1.66
C GLU A 184 1.69 20.96 -2.81
N ASN A 185 2.32 19.80 -3.01
CA ASN A 185 1.82 18.79 -3.94
C ASN A 185 0.42 18.33 -3.56
N LEU A 186 0.18 17.96 -2.29
CA LEU A 186 -1.14 17.51 -1.84
C LEU A 186 -2.21 18.61 -1.94
N ARG A 187 -1.81 19.89 -1.83
CA ARG A 187 -2.71 21.04 -2.05
C ARG A 187 -3.12 21.18 -3.52
N LEU A 188 -2.20 20.96 -4.46
CA LEU A 188 -2.42 21.15 -5.90
C LEU A 188 -3.01 19.90 -6.59
N TYR A 189 -2.54 18.72 -6.18
CA TYR A 189 -2.84 17.42 -6.76
C TYR A 189 -3.15 16.42 -5.65
N PRO A 190 -4.32 16.54 -4.98
CA PRO A 190 -4.76 15.55 -4.03
C PRO A 190 -5.02 14.21 -4.76
N PRO A 191 -4.36 13.12 -4.34
CA PRO A 191 -4.56 11.80 -4.92
C PRO A 191 -5.89 11.15 -4.49
#